data_AF-A0A8G1RRD8-F1
#
_entry.id   AF-A0A8G1RRD8-F1
#
_cell.length_a   1.000
_cell.length_b   1.000
_cell.length_c   1.000
_cell.angle_alpha   90.00
_cell.angle_beta   90.00
_cell.angle_gamma   90.00
#
_symmetry.space_group_name_H-M   'P 1'
#
loop_
_entity.id
_entity.type
_entity.pdbx_description
1 polymer ?
#
loop_
_entity_poly.entity_id
_entity_poly.type
_entity_poly.pdbx_seq_one_letter_code
_entity_poly.pdbx_strand_id
1 'polypeptide(L)'
;MPSSGNEPARQKVPIVPSNKDRLYVALYARGGKARMPGKEDTYHWAVHTGPKSPTEQRLGVRYHTKERLTVEGKSEFIFEESEVSPQMVLVRIAIAKILDQDRAVEILRSTAIRQNATEWNCVSWVQEALGVLNVDSRALGTRTLDWVRVRDAAMEYCQRKKDQHRLDGKGDCDMGAVPTYDLMVGRELAVQVSECHWASMFGS
;
A
#
# COMPACT_ATOMS: atom_id res chain seq x y z
N MET A 1 4.21 -31.29 -59.02
CA MET A 1 5.14 -30.80 -57.98
C MET A 1 4.70 -29.39 -57.57
N PRO A 2 4.13 -29.25 -56.36
CA PRO A 2 4.52 -28.14 -55.50
C PRO A 2 4.91 -28.63 -54.10
N SER A 3 5.94 -28.00 -53.56
CA SER A 3 6.54 -28.24 -52.25
C SER A 3 5.64 -27.72 -51.14
N SER A 4 5.28 -28.57 -50.18
CA SER A 4 4.63 -28.18 -48.93
C SER A 4 5.62 -27.44 -48.02
N GLY A 5 5.47 -26.13 -47.90
CA GLY A 5 6.11 -25.35 -46.84
C GLY A 5 5.38 -25.61 -45.52
N ASN A 6 6.05 -26.26 -44.59
CA ASN A 6 5.57 -26.48 -43.23
C ASN A 6 6.08 -25.31 -42.37
N GLU A 7 5.22 -24.35 -42.04
CA GLU A 7 5.55 -23.23 -41.15
C GLU A 7 5.33 -23.69 -39.69
N PRO A 8 6.36 -23.71 -38.82
CA PRO A 8 6.17 -24.15 -37.45
C PRO A 8 5.40 -23.09 -36.67
N ALA A 9 4.32 -23.54 -36.02
CA ALA A 9 3.50 -22.74 -35.14
C ALA A 9 4.35 -22.02 -34.09
N ARG A 10 4.25 -20.69 -34.06
CA ARG A 10 4.93 -19.81 -33.11
C ARG A 10 4.49 -20.19 -31.68
N GLN A 11 5.38 -20.83 -30.95
CA GLN A 11 5.14 -21.28 -29.58
C GLN A 11 4.90 -20.04 -28.69
N LYS A 12 3.68 -19.92 -28.14
CA LYS A 12 3.36 -18.87 -27.16
C LYS A 12 4.20 -19.13 -25.91
N VAL A 13 5.18 -18.27 -25.66
CA VAL A 13 5.97 -18.30 -24.43
C VAL A 13 5.01 -18.15 -23.25
N PRO A 14 5.04 -19.05 -22.25
CA PRO A 14 4.21 -18.91 -21.05
C PRO A 14 4.54 -17.57 -20.38
N ILE A 15 3.55 -16.71 -20.17
CA ILE A 15 3.72 -15.49 -19.39
C ILE A 15 3.91 -15.94 -17.94
N VAL A 16 5.16 -16.10 -17.53
CA VAL A 16 5.51 -16.27 -16.12
C VAL A 16 5.09 -14.98 -15.42
N PRO A 17 4.18 -15.02 -14.43
CA PRO A 17 3.81 -13.80 -13.71
C PRO A 17 5.06 -13.25 -13.03
N SER A 18 5.57 -12.10 -13.50
CA SER A 18 6.75 -11.51 -12.89
C SER A 18 6.43 -11.18 -11.44
N ASN A 19 7.20 -11.75 -10.50
CA ASN A 19 7.14 -11.43 -9.07
C ASN A 19 7.74 -10.04 -8.79
N LYS A 20 7.27 -9.04 -9.53
CA LYS A 20 7.68 -7.65 -9.38
C LYS A 20 7.07 -7.07 -8.12
N ASP A 21 7.85 -6.21 -7.48
CA ASP A 21 7.40 -5.41 -6.36
C ASP A 21 6.19 -4.56 -6.72
N ARG A 22 5.52 -4.15 -5.66
CA ARG A 22 4.26 -3.44 -5.65
C ARG A 22 4.44 -2.17 -4.84
N LEU A 23 3.78 -1.14 -5.32
CA LEU A 23 3.57 0.07 -4.55
C LEU A 23 2.29 -0.10 -3.73
N TYR A 24 2.36 0.26 -2.46
CA TYR A 24 1.23 0.19 -1.55
C TYR A 24 1.02 1.54 -0.86
N VAL A 25 -0.23 1.84 -0.54
CA VAL A 25 -0.55 2.76 0.57
C VAL A 25 -0.79 1.93 1.82
N ALA A 26 -0.27 2.37 2.95
CA ALA A 26 -0.43 1.71 4.23
C ALA A 26 -1.00 2.66 5.27
N LEU A 27 -1.89 2.12 6.10
CA LEU A 27 -2.46 2.82 7.25
C LEU A 27 -1.88 2.26 8.53
N TYR A 28 -1.48 3.16 9.42
CA TYR A 28 -0.91 2.87 10.72
C TYR A 28 -1.81 3.38 11.84
N ALA A 29 -1.79 2.69 12.97
CA ALA A 29 -2.42 3.20 14.18
C ALA A 29 -1.79 4.55 14.58
N ARG A 30 -2.64 5.52 14.88
CA ARG A 30 -2.25 6.87 15.30
C ARG A 30 -3.13 7.28 16.48
N GLY A 31 -2.53 7.94 17.47
CA GLY A 31 -3.26 8.56 18.56
C GLY A 31 -3.67 9.99 18.23
N GLY A 32 -4.75 10.48 18.85
CA GLY A 32 -5.22 11.85 18.71
C GLY A 32 -6.57 11.97 18.01
N LYS A 33 -7.13 13.19 18.02
CA LYS A 33 -8.40 13.50 17.39
C LYS A 33 -8.19 13.86 15.92
N ALA A 34 -8.94 13.23 15.03
CA ALA A 34 -8.99 13.56 13.61
C ALA A 34 -9.38 15.04 13.40
N ARG A 35 -8.70 15.70 12.47
CA ARG A 35 -8.89 17.10 12.09
C ARG A 35 -9.35 17.24 10.64
N MET A 36 -9.02 16.27 9.78
CA MET A 36 -9.44 16.31 8.37
C MET A 36 -10.93 15.98 8.21
N PRO A 37 -11.65 16.58 7.24
CA PRO A 37 -13.09 16.36 7.06
C PRO A 37 -13.49 14.89 6.84
N GLY A 38 -12.70 14.13 6.08
CA GLY A 38 -12.91 12.70 5.83
C GLY A 38 -12.32 11.80 6.92
N LYS A 39 -11.79 12.39 7.99
CA LYS A 39 -11.11 11.71 9.11
C LYS A 39 -9.94 10.82 8.68
N GLU A 40 -9.37 11.09 7.50
CA GLU A 40 -8.24 10.34 6.97
C GLU A 40 -7.07 10.35 7.96
N ASP A 41 -6.87 11.49 8.64
CA ASP A 41 -5.82 11.70 9.62
C ASP A 41 -6.05 11.00 10.97
N THR A 42 -7.14 10.23 11.12
CA THR A 42 -7.30 9.22 12.19
C THR A 42 -6.18 8.18 12.13
N TYR A 43 -5.59 7.96 10.95
CA TYR A 43 -4.49 7.05 10.75
C TYR A 43 -3.22 7.82 10.37
N HIS A 44 -2.08 7.19 10.57
CA HIS A 44 -0.85 7.63 9.95
C HIS A 44 -0.71 6.97 8.58
N TRP A 45 -0.47 7.76 7.54
CA TRP A 45 -0.39 7.29 6.15
C TRP A 45 1.06 7.19 5.69
N ALA A 46 1.35 6.14 4.91
CA ALA A 46 2.65 5.93 4.33
C ALA A 46 2.54 5.26 2.95
N VAL A 47 3.58 5.39 2.15
CA VAL A 47 3.78 4.60 0.92
C VAL A 47 4.76 3.48 1.22
N HIS A 48 4.46 2.25 0.81
CA HIS A 48 5.42 1.14 0.85
C HIS A 48 5.80 0.69 -0.56
N THR A 49 7.06 0.27 -0.71
CA THR A 49 7.47 -0.62 -1.81
C THR A 49 7.78 -1.99 -1.23
N GLY A 50 7.33 -3.06 -1.86
CA GLY A 50 7.68 -4.41 -1.40
C GLY A 50 7.12 -5.53 -2.28
N PRO A 51 7.36 -6.79 -1.89
CA PRO A 51 7.01 -7.95 -2.71
C PRO A 51 5.50 -8.08 -2.89
N LYS A 52 5.08 -8.58 -4.07
CA LYS A 52 3.66 -8.82 -4.40
C LYS A 52 2.93 -9.67 -3.35
N SER A 53 3.58 -10.74 -2.91
CA SER A 53 3.10 -11.59 -1.83
C SER A 53 3.91 -11.24 -0.59
N PRO A 54 3.33 -10.51 0.38
CA PRO A 54 3.98 -10.30 1.66
C PRO A 54 4.01 -11.64 2.40
N THR A 55 5.15 -12.33 2.36
CA THR A 55 5.44 -13.33 3.39
C THR A 55 5.73 -12.59 4.68
N GLU A 56 5.46 -13.22 5.84
CA GLU A 56 5.65 -12.61 7.17
C GLU A 56 7.04 -12.01 7.38
N GLN A 57 8.04 -12.48 6.63
CA GLN A 57 9.43 -12.08 6.80
C GLN A 57 9.81 -10.77 6.08
N ARG A 58 9.07 -10.31 5.06
CA ARG A 58 9.47 -9.13 4.26
C ARG A 58 8.29 -8.31 3.75
N LEU A 59 7.96 -7.23 4.48
CA LEU A 59 6.95 -6.27 4.06
C LEU A 59 7.49 -5.17 3.11
N GLY A 60 8.81 -4.97 3.09
CA GLY A 60 9.49 -4.01 2.22
C GLY A 60 9.91 -2.74 2.95
N VAL A 61 9.92 -1.61 2.22
CA VAL A 61 10.39 -0.30 2.72
C VAL A 61 9.21 0.66 2.82
N ARG A 62 9.16 1.41 3.92
CA ARG A 62 8.20 2.47 4.22
C ARG A 62 8.80 3.83 3.90
N TYR A 63 8.01 4.65 3.22
CA TYR A 63 8.27 6.04 2.92
C TYR A 63 7.14 6.87 3.51
N HIS A 64 7.46 7.80 4.40
CA HIS A 64 6.46 8.65 5.02
C HIS A 64 7.07 9.96 5.49
N THR A 65 6.19 10.90 5.81
CA THR A 65 6.56 12.09 6.54
C THR A 65 6.02 12.02 7.95
N LYS A 66 6.78 12.50 8.91
CA LYS A 66 6.35 12.55 10.31
C LYS A 66 6.68 13.90 10.92
N GLU A 67 5.87 14.28 11.89
CA GLU A 67 6.11 15.47 12.71
C GLU A 67 7.21 15.17 13.72
N ARG A 68 8.15 16.10 13.86
CA ARG A 68 9.23 16.07 14.85
C ARG A 68 9.26 17.41 15.57
N LEU A 69 9.39 17.36 16.89
CA LEU A 69 9.69 18.55 17.69
C LEU A 69 11.19 18.84 17.63
N THR A 70 11.55 20.06 17.26
CA THR A 70 12.93 20.55 17.30
C THR A 70 13.33 20.89 18.73
N VAL A 71 14.63 21.08 18.96
CA VAL A 71 15.18 21.52 20.26
C VAL A 71 14.58 22.87 20.69
N GLU A 72 14.18 23.71 19.74
CA GLU A 72 13.53 25.01 19.97
C GLU A 72 12.02 24.90 20.25
N GLY A 73 11.47 23.68 20.34
CA GLY A 73 10.03 23.45 20.56
C GLY A 73 9.15 23.74 19.35
N LYS A 74 9.74 23.96 18.17
CA LYS A 74 8.99 24.10 16.91
C LYS A 74 8.69 22.72 16.34
N SER A 75 7.53 22.61 15.71
CA SER A 75 7.19 21.42 14.94
C SER A 75 7.72 21.54 13.52
N GLU A 76 8.41 20.50 13.05
CA GLU A 76 8.84 20.33 11.67
C GLU A 76 8.41 18.98 11.12
N PHE A 77 8.14 18.91 9.82
CA PHE A 77 7.95 17.64 9.15
C PHE A 77 9.25 17.13 8.55
N ILE A 78 9.53 15.84 8.72
CA ILE A 78 10.68 15.19 8.11
C ILE A 78 10.24 13.99 7.30
N PHE A 79 10.98 13.70 6.22
CA PHE A 79 10.84 12.48 5.45
C PHE A 79 11.70 11.37 6.08
N GLU A 80 11.15 10.16 6.13
CA GLU A 80 11.85 8.98 6.62
C GLU A 80 11.63 7.80 5.67
N GLU A 81 12.71 7.04 5.48
CA GLU A 81 12.74 5.77 4.78
C GLU A 81 13.25 4.69 5.74
N SER A 82 12.47 3.64 5.95
CA SER A 82 12.82 2.56 6.89
C SER A 82 12.24 1.23 6.45
N GLU A 83 12.81 0.11 6.89
CA GLU A 83 12.15 -1.19 6.71
C GLU A 83 10.79 -1.21 7.42
N VAL A 84 9.83 -1.92 6.82
CA VAL A 84 8.48 -2.07 7.38
C VAL A 84 8.50 -3.17 8.44
N SER A 85 8.33 -2.78 9.70
CA SER A 85 7.88 -3.69 10.75
C SER A 85 6.37 -3.93 10.61
N PRO A 86 5.86 -5.17 10.77
CA PRO A 86 4.42 -5.45 10.79
C PRO A 86 3.71 -4.75 11.95
N GLN A 87 4.45 -4.42 13.01
CA GLN A 87 3.93 -3.74 14.19
C GLN A 87 3.30 -2.39 13.78
N MET A 88 2.08 -2.13 14.27
CA MET A 88 1.31 -0.90 14.02
C MET A 88 0.75 -0.73 12.59
N VAL A 89 1.06 -1.63 11.64
CA VAL A 89 0.43 -1.60 10.32
C VAL A 89 -0.99 -2.17 10.45
N LEU A 90 -2.00 -1.35 10.17
CA LEU A 90 -3.39 -1.78 10.23
C LEU A 90 -3.81 -2.48 8.93
N VAL A 91 -3.51 -1.87 7.78
CA VAL A 91 -3.82 -2.42 6.45
C VAL A 91 -2.82 -1.92 5.41
N ARG A 92 -2.69 -2.66 4.30
CA ARG A 92 -2.02 -2.24 3.07
C ARG A 92 -2.96 -2.32 1.88
N ILE A 93 -2.84 -1.38 0.96
CA ILE A 93 -3.57 -1.34 -0.30
C ILE A 93 -2.55 -1.38 -1.45
N ALA A 94 -2.51 -2.45 -2.23
CA ALA A 94 -1.66 -2.52 -3.42
C ALA A 94 -2.28 -1.68 -4.54
N ILE A 95 -1.54 -0.66 -4.98
CA ILE A 95 -2.04 0.37 -5.90
C ILE A 95 -1.30 0.39 -7.23
N ALA A 96 -0.07 -0.14 -7.32
CA ALA A 96 0.65 -0.21 -8.58
C ALA A 96 1.65 -1.36 -8.64
N LYS A 97 2.01 -1.77 -9.86
CA LYS A 97 3.17 -2.61 -10.15
C LYS A 97 4.39 -1.72 -10.37
N ILE A 98 5.49 -2.01 -9.68
CA ILE A 98 6.75 -1.28 -9.88
C ILE A 98 7.48 -1.88 -11.09
N LEU A 99 7.90 -1.01 -12.01
CA LEU A 99 8.72 -1.37 -13.17
C LEU A 99 10.18 -0.96 -12.97
N ASP A 100 10.41 0.17 -12.30
CA ASP A 100 11.72 0.75 -12.01
C ASP A 100 11.72 1.24 -10.55
N GLN A 101 12.38 0.46 -9.68
CA GLN A 101 12.39 0.67 -8.24
C GLN A 101 13.13 1.95 -7.86
N ASP A 102 14.33 2.16 -8.43
CA ASP A 102 15.16 3.31 -8.10
C ASP A 102 14.46 4.61 -8.48
N ARG A 103 13.80 4.65 -9.64
CA ARG A 103 13.02 5.80 -10.07
C ARG A 103 11.81 6.07 -9.17
N ALA A 104 11.09 5.02 -8.77
CA ALA A 104 9.96 5.17 -7.85
C ALA A 104 10.43 5.76 -6.51
N VAL A 105 11.55 5.26 -5.98
CA VAL A 105 12.14 5.74 -4.71
C VAL A 105 12.65 7.17 -4.84
N GLU A 106 13.30 7.54 -5.94
CA GLU A 106 13.75 8.91 -6.20
C GLU A 106 12.56 9.90 -6.21
N ILE A 107 11.44 9.52 -6.83
CA ILE A 107 10.21 10.33 -6.82
C ILE A 107 9.67 10.51 -5.39
N LEU A 108 9.64 9.43 -4.60
CA LEU A 108 9.19 9.51 -3.20
C LEU A 108 10.10 10.41 -2.36
N ARG A 109 11.42 10.30 -2.51
CA ARG A 109 12.40 11.14 -1.81
C ARG A 109 12.34 12.61 -2.21
N SER A 110 11.99 12.91 -3.47
CA SER A 110 11.90 14.27 -3.99
C SER A 110 10.53 14.92 -3.83
N THR A 111 9.53 14.18 -3.32
CA THR A 111 8.19 14.72 -3.04
C THR A 111 8.30 15.80 -1.96
N ALA A 112 7.75 16.98 -2.25
CA ALA A 112 7.90 18.17 -1.42
C ALA A 112 7.38 17.98 0.01
N ILE A 113 8.13 18.55 0.97
CA ILE A 113 7.68 18.72 2.36
C ILE A 113 7.34 20.19 2.57
N ARG A 114 6.11 20.47 3.00
CA ARG A 114 5.62 21.84 3.20
C ARG A 114 5.64 22.19 4.68
N GLN A 115 6.74 22.81 5.12
CA GLN A 115 6.84 23.33 6.49
C GLN A 115 5.83 24.46 6.72
N ASN A 116 5.30 24.56 7.94
CA ASN A 116 4.41 25.63 8.39
C ASN A 116 3.05 25.74 7.66
N ALA A 117 2.69 24.76 6.83
CA ALA A 117 1.36 24.69 6.22
C ALA A 117 0.38 24.01 7.19
N THR A 118 -0.63 24.75 7.65
CA THR A 118 -1.55 24.33 8.74
C THR A 118 -2.27 23.01 8.45
N GLU A 119 -2.59 22.74 7.18
CA GLU A 119 -3.32 21.55 6.74
C GLU A 119 -2.41 20.43 6.22
N TRP A 120 -1.09 20.61 6.30
CA TRP A 120 -0.14 19.64 5.76
C TRP A 120 0.23 18.57 6.80
N ASN A 121 0.20 17.32 6.37
CA ASN A 121 0.51 16.15 7.19
C ASN A 121 0.92 14.96 6.31
N CYS A 122 1.00 13.76 6.90
CA CYS A 122 1.35 12.55 6.15
C CYS A 122 0.31 12.17 5.08
N VAL A 123 -0.97 12.49 5.26
CA VAL A 123 -2.04 12.26 4.28
C VAL A 123 -1.80 13.11 3.03
N SER A 124 -1.58 14.41 3.21
CA SER A 124 -1.30 15.31 2.09
C SER A 124 0.01 14.97 1.38
N TRP A 125 1.05 14.53 2.12
CA TRP A 125 2.28 14.05 1.48
C TRP A 125 2.04 12.82 0.61
N VAL A 126 1.28 11.82 1.09
CA VAL A 126 0.93 10.64 0.26
C VAL A 126 0.16 11.09 -0.97
N GLN A 127 -0.82 11.97 -0.84
CA GLN A 127 -1.57 12.51 -1.99
C GLN A 127 -0.65 13.16 -3.02
N GLU A 128 0.28 14.02 -2.60
CA GLU A 128 1.27 14.66 -3.48
C GLU A 128 2.19 13.62 -4.14
N ALA A 129 2.71 12.67 -3.37
CA ALA A 129 3.57 11.59 -3.87
C ALA A 129 2.90 10.75 -4.97
N LEU A 130 1.63 10.37 -4.76
CA LEU A 130 0.85 9.66 -5.77
C LEU A 130 0.63 10.51 -7.02
N GLY A 131 0.41 11.82 -6.86
CA GLY A 131 0.32 12.76 -7.97
C GLY A 131 1.58 12.78 -8.84
N VAL A 132 2.75 12.92 -8.23
CA VAL A 132 4.04 12.94 -8.95
C VAL A 132 4.32 11.59 -9.61
N LEU A 133 4.09 10.47 -8.90
CA LEU A 133 4.21 9.12 -9.47
C LEU A 133 3.26 8.87 -10.64
N ASN A 134 2.10 9.51 -10.66
CA ASN A 134 1.13 9.36 -11.75
C ASN A 134 1.55 10.10 -13.02
N VAL A 135 2.24 11.24 -12.88
CA VAL A 135 2.83 11.96 -14.02
C VAL A 135 3.99 11.18 -14.63
N ASP A 136 4.71 10.39 -13.84
CA ASP A 136 5.81 9.58 -14.33
C ASP A 136 5.34 8.35 -15.14
N SER A 137 5.86 8.21 -16.37
CA SER A 137 5.47 7.14 -17.28
C SER A 137 6.34 5.88 -17.19
N ARG A 138 7.39 5.86 -16.34
CA ARG A 138 8.44 4.82 -16.38
C ARG A 138 8.52 3.99 -15.10
N ALA A 139 8.26 4.58 -13.94
CA ALA A 139 8.39 3.95 -12.64
C ALA A 139 7.37 2.82 -12.43
N LEU A 140 6.16 2.99 -12.97
CA LEU A 140 5.01 2.15 -12.65
C LEU A 140 4.33 1.56 -13.89
N GLY A 141 3.84 0.32 -13.76
CA GLY A 141 3.08 -0.40 -14.78
C GLY A 141 1.57 -0.22 -14.58
N THR A 142 0.85 -1.35 -14.51
CA THR A 142 -0.57 -1.34 -14.07
C THR A 142 -0.68 -0.61 -12.74
N ARG A 143 -1.59 0.38 -12.65
CA ARG A 143 -1.68 1.29 -11.50
C ARG A 143 -3.08 1.87 -11.32
N THR A 144 -3.39 2.23 -10.08
CA THR A 144 -4.55 3.02 -9.64
C THR A 144 -4.04 4.07 -8.66
N LEU A 145 -3.81 5.29 -9.13
CA LEU A 145 -3.21 6.39 -8.34
C LEU A 145 -4.16 7.58 -8.12
N ASP A 146 -5.42 7.47 -8.55
CA ASP A 146 -6.43 8.48 -8.25
C ASP A 146 -6.61 8.59 -6.73
N TRP A 147 -6.40 9.79 -6.18
CA TRP A 147 -6.36 10.01 -4.75
C TRP A 147 -7.65 9.58 -4.05
N VAL A 148 -8.81 10.02 -4.57
CA VAL A 148 -10.11 9.74 -3.97
C VAL A 148 -10.33 8.23 -3.92
N ARG A 149 -10.10 7.53 -5.04
CA ARG A 149 -10.25 6.08 -5.10
C ARG A 149 -9.30 5.32 -4.18
N VAL A 150 -8.03 5.73 -4.09
CA VAL A 150 -7.04 5.09 -3.19
C VAL A 150 -7.41 5.33 -1.74
N ARG A 151 -7.79 6.58 -1.40
CA ARG A 151 -8.17 6.97 -0.06
C ARG A 151 -9.40 6.19 0.41
N ASP A 152 -10.47 6.19 -0.38
CA ASP A 152 -11.73 5.56 -0.01
C ASP A 152 -11.53 4.05 0.18
N ALA A 153 -10.80 3.39 -0.74
CA ALA A 153 -10.47 1.98 -0.60
C ALA A 153 -9.66 1.68 0.67
N ALA A 154 -8.70 2.53 1.05
CA ALA A 154 -7.91 2.36 2.27
C ALA A 154 -8.76 2.49 3.53
N MET A 155 -9.60 3.53 3.59
CA MET A 155 -10.47 3.82 4.73
C MET A 155 -11.54 2.74 4.90
N GLU A 156 -12.23 2.36 3.81
CA GLU A 156 -13.26 1.32 3.81
C GLU A 156 -12.69 -0.06 4.17
N TYR A 157 -11.53 -0.41 3.63
CA TYR A 157 -10.90 -1.69 3.96
C TYR A 157 -10.45 -1.74 5.42
N CYS A 158 -9.87 -0.66 5.94
CA CYS A 158 -9.52 -0.57 7.35
C CYS A 158 -10.76 -0.71 8.24
N GLN A 159 -11.86 -0.04 7.91
CA GLN A 159 -13.11 -0.17 8.66
C GLN A 159 -13.63 -1.62 8.64
N ARG A 160 -13.67 -2.27 7.47
CA ARG A 160 -14.05 -3.70 7.39
C ARG A 160 -13.19 -4.59 8.28
N LYS A 161 -11.88 -4.34 8.40
CA LYS A 161 -10.99 -5.11 9.29
C LYS A 161 -11.21 -4.82 10.77
N LYS A 162 -11.63 -3.60 11.13
CA LYS A 162 -12.11 -3.29 12.48
C LYS A 162 -13.38 -4.06 12.82
N ASP A 163 -14.35 -4.05 11.91
CA ASP A 163 -15.64 -4.74 12.11
C ASP A 163 -15.47 -6.27 12.20
N GLN A 164 -14.41 -6.81 11.60
CA GLN A 164 -14.00 -8.22 11.70
C GLN A 164 -13.19 -8.55 12.97
N HIS A 165 -12.99 -7.60 13.89
CA HIS A 165 -12.17 -7.77 15.10
C HIS A 165 -10.72 -8.21 14.81
N ARG A 166 -10.21 -7.86 13.63
CA ARG A 166 -8.84 -8.21 13.21
C ARG A 166 -7.78 -7.23 13.72
N LEU A 167 -8.20 -6.08 14.25
CA LEU A 167 -7.29 -5.01 14.67
C LEU A 167 -7.32 -4.76 16.19
N ASP A 168 -8.22 -5.42 16.93
CA ASP A 168 -8.44 -5.22 18.37
C ASP A 168 -8.09 -6.46 19.21
N GLY A 169 -7.59 -7.53 18.57
CA GLY A 169 -7.19 -8.78 19.24
C GLY A 169 -8.36 -9.61 19.77
N LYS A 170 -9.60 -9.29 19.40
CA LYS A 170 -10.79 -10.04 19.86
C LYS A 170 -11.19 -11.20 18.94
N GLY A 171 -10.61 -11.31 17.74
CA GLY A 171 -10.83 -12.43 16.82
C GLY A 171 -9.67 -13.42 16.79
N ASP A 172 -9.92 -14.63 16.27
CA ASP A 172 -8.92 -15.68 16.02
C ASP A 172 -8.08 -15.40 14.75
N CYS A 173 -7.53 -14.19 14.66
CA CYS A 173 -6.70 -13.76 13.54
C CYS A 173 -5.23 -13.79 13.94
N ASP A 174 -4.36 -14.28 13.05
CA ASP A 174 -2.94 -14.02 13.18
C ASP A 174 -2.66 -12.50 13.03
N MET A 175 -2.20 -11.90 14.12
CA MET A 175 -1.85 -10.48 14.19
C MET A 175 -0.49 -10.18 13.52
N GLY A 176 0.30 -11.20 13.17
CA GLY A 176 1.52 -11.07 12.38
C GLY A 176 1.25 -10.82 10.89
N ALA A 177 0.09 -11.26 10.41
CA ALA A 177 -0.35 -11.14 9.02
C ALA A 177 -1.04 -9.79 8.71
N VAL A 178 -0.30 -8.85 8.12
CA VAL A 178 -0.85 -7.54 7.71
C VAL A 178 -1.94 -7.70 6.64
N PRO A 179 -3.21 -7.31 6.91
CA PRO A 179 -4.28 -7.38 5.93
C PRO A 179 -3.94 -6.54 4.70
N THR A 180 -4.01 -7.15 3.51
CA THR A 180 -3.59 -6.49 2.26
C THR A 180 -4.66 -6.62 1.17
N TYR A 181 -5.11 -5.49 0.61
CA TYR A 181 -6.08 -5.45 -0.49
C TYR A 181 -5.42 -5.00 -1.79
N ASP A 182 -5.57 -5.77 -2.87
CA ASP A 182 -5.11 -5.38 -4.20
C ASP A 182 -6.21 -4.57 -4.91
N LEU A 183 -6.06 -3.25 -4.93
CA LEU A 183 -7.01 -2.32 -5.54
C LEU A 183 -6.97 -2.36 -7.08
N MET A 184 -5.87 -2.84 -7.67
CA MET A 184 -5.76 -2.97 -9.12
C MET A 184 -6.63 -4.14 -9.64
N VAL A 185 -6.83 -5.16 -8.81
CA VAL A 185 -7.61 -6.37 -9.16
C VAL A 185 -8.94 -6.45 -8.41
N GLY A 186 -9.11 -5.68 -7.33
CA GLY A 186 -10.34 -5.59 -6.55
C GLY A 186 -10.54 -6.72 -5.55
N ARG A 187 -9.46 -7.27 -4.96
CA ARG A 187 -9.55 -8.41 -4.03
C ARG A 187 -8.52 -8.34 -2.90
N GLU A 188 -8.85 -8.98 -1.78
CA GLU A 188 -7.88 -9.22 -0.71
C GLU A 188 -6.81 -10.21 -1.18
N LEU A 189 -5.55 -9.94 -0.86
CA LEU A 189 -4.45 -10.88 -1.06
C LEU A 189 -4.46 -11.83 0.13
N ALA A 190 -4.70 -13.12 -0.14
CA ALA A 190 -4.61 -14.15 0.88
C ALA A 190 -3.22 -14.11 1.51
N VAL A 191 -3.16 -13.96 2.83
CA VAL A 191 -1.94 -14.25 3.58
C VAL A 191 -1.87 -15.77 3.67
N GLN A 192 -0.79 -16.37 3.18
CA GLN A 192 -0.61 -17.83 3.28
C GLN A 192 -0.26 -18.22 4.72
N VAL A 193 -1.18 -18.13 5.67
CA VAL A 193 -1.26 -18.99 6.88
C VAL A 193 -2.71 -19.04 7.37
N SER A 194 -3.18 -20.26 7.62
CA SER A 194 -4.48 -20.73 8.12
C SER A 194 -5.62 -19.70 8.14
N GLU A 195 -6.58 -19.94 7.25
CA GLU A 195 -7.90 -19.33 7.22
C GLU A 195 -8.50 -19.19 8.63
N CYS A 196 -8.95 -17.97 8.97
CA CYS A 196 -9.97 -17.81 9.99
C CYS A 196 -11.13 -18.74 9.61
N HIS A 197 -11.39 -19.76 10.42
CA HIS A 197 -12.51 -20.67 10.21
C HIS A 197 -13.81 -19.86 10.22
N TRP A 198 -14.39 -19.64 9.05
CA TRP A 198 -15.80 -19.26 8.93
C TRP A 198 -16.65 -20.53 9.04
N ALA A 199 -17.04 -20.89 10.25
CA ALA A 199 -18.16 -21.80 10.48
C ALA A 199 -19.37 -20.99 10.95
N SER A 200 -20.08 -20.36 10.01
CA SER A 200 -21.52 -20.05 10.13
C SER A 200 -22.01 -19.32 8.87
N MET A 201 -22.25 -20.06 7.78
CA MET A 201 -23.25 -19.66 6.77
C MET A 201 -23.68 -20.81 5.85
N PHE A 202 -24.03 -21.96 6.43
CA PHE A 202 -25.02 -22.86 5.83
C PHE A 202 -26.04 -23.23 6.90
N GLY A 203 -27.03 -22.36 7.08
CA GLY A 203 -28.28 -22.73 7.71
C GLY A 203 -29.06 -23.64 6.76
N SER A 204 -29.40 -24.83 7.24
CA SER A 204 -30.60 -25.57 6.83
C SER A 204 -31.51 -25.63 8.04
#